data_AF-A0A0Q4DL55-F1
#
_entry.id   AF-A0A0Q4DL55-F1
#
_cell.length_a   1.000
_cell.length_b   1.000
_cell.length_c   1.000
_cell.angle_alpha   90.00
_cell.angle_beta   90.00
_cell.angle_gamma   90.00
#
_symmetry.space_group_name_H-M   'P 1'
#
loop_
_entity.id
_entity.type
_entity.pdbx_description
1 polymer ?
#
loop_
_entity_poly.entity_id
_entity_poly.type
_entity_poly.pdbx_seq_one_letter_code
_entity_poly.pdbx_strand_id
1 'polypeptide(L)'
;MKALLQFAAARGIRVHAAHLEPGILGEWYADENEIYFDLTLTPNEATSVVAHELGHAHYGHACEDDSNAETQADEYAARLLIDPVRLAALERDGATVHDMAEDLQVTEELVDIYLTRCLTRVRGVTYAHARMGAGQWSHRVRFTI
;
A
#
# COMPACT_ATOMS: atom_id res chain seq x y z
N MET A 1 1.53 -0.59 -10.03
CA MET A 1 3.01 -0.56 -10.17
C MET A 1 3.67 0.79 -10.56
N LYS A 2 3.58 1.32 -11.80
CA LYS A 2 4.41 2.50 -12.23
C LYS A 2 4.37 3.71 -11.27
N ALA A 3 3.18 4.14 -10.84
CA ALA A 3 3.04 5.26 -9.92
C ALA A 3 3.65 4.98 -8.54
N LEU A 4 3.61 3.73 -8.09
CA LEU A 4 4.21 3.26 -6.84
C LEU A 4 5.74 3.33 -6.92
N LEU A 5 6.33 2.90 -8.03
CA LEU A 5 7.77 3.02 -8.27
C LEU A 5 8.23 4.48 -8.30
N GLN A 6 7.45 5.37 -8.92
CA GLN A 6 7.72 6.81 -8.90
C GLN A 6 7.63 7.40 -7.48
N PHE A 7 6.67 6.92 -6.68
CA PHE A 7 6.49 7.33 -5.30
C PHE A 7 7.66 6.87 -4.41
N ALA A 8 8.19 5.66 -4.62
CA ALA A 8 9.39 5.15 -3.96
C ALA A 8 10.64 5.94 -4.36
N ALA A 9 10.86 6.13 -5.67
CA ALA A 9 12.00 6.88 -6.19
C ALA A 9 12.03 8.34 -5.70
N ALA A 10 10.87 8.99 -5.54
CA ALA A 10 10.76 10.33 -4.97
C ALA A 10 11.22 10.42 -3.49
N ARG A 11 11.33 9.28 -2.80
CA ARG A 11 11.86 9.14 -1.43
C ARG A 11 13.29 8.61 -1.38
N GLY A 12 13.94 8.44 -2.54
CA GLY A 12 15.28 7.86 -2.62
C GLY A 12 15.32 6.35 -2.45
N ILE A 13 14.17 5.67 -2.44
CA ILE A 13 14.06 4.22 -2.32
C ILE A 13 14.14 3.59 -3.70
N ARG A 14 15.05 2.62 -3.87
CA ARG A 14 15.14 1.80 -5.08
C ARG A 14 14.28 0.56 -4.90
N VAL A 15 13.63 0.12 -5.97
CA VAL A 15 12.80 -1.08 -5.97
C VAL A 15 13.35 -2.05 -7.01
N HIS A 16 13.61 -3.27 -6.58
CA HIS A 16 14.25 -4.33 -7.35
C HIS A 16 13.30 -5.52 -7.45
N ALA A 17 13.27 -6.14 -8.62
CA ALA A 17 12.60 -7.41 -8.82
C ALA A 17 13.68 -8.50 -8.91
N ALA A 18 13.61 -9.51 -8.06
CA ALA A 18 14.58 -10.60 -8.01
C ALA A 18 13.88 -11.95 -7.75
N HIS A 19 14.60 -13.07 -7.89
CA HIS A 19 14.14 -14.34 -7.33
C HIS A 19 14.59 -14.38 -5.86
N LEU A 20 13.63 -14.39 -4.95
CA LEU A 20 13.88 -14.44 -3.51
C LEU A 20 13.84 -15.88 -3.01
N GLU A 21 14.21 -16.08 -1.75
CA GLU A 21 14.12 -17.40 -1.13
C GLU A 21 12.67 -17.90 -1.08
N PRO A 22 12.41 -19.22 -1.19
CA PRO A 22 11.06 -19.74 -1.17
C PRO A 22 10.28 -19.30 0.08
N GLY A 23 9.15 -18.63 -0.13
CA GLY A 23 8.30 -18.11 0.94
C GLY A 23 8.52 -16.63 1.27
N ILE A 24 9.57 -16.01 0.74
CA ILE A 24 9.81 -14.58 0.85
C ILE A 24 9.19 -13.88 -0.36
N LEU A 25 8.23 -12.99 -0.11
CA LEU A 25 7.53 -12.26 -1.17
C LEU A 25 8.18 -10.90 -1.45
N GLY A 26 8.72 -10.25 -0.42
CA GLY A 26 9.46 -9.01 -0.50
C GLY A 26 10.19 -8.70 0.81
N GLU A 27 11.15 -7.79 0.73
CA GLU A 27 11.99 -7.36 1.85
C GLU A 27 12.41 -5.90 1.71
N TRP A 28 12.48 -5.20 2.84
CA TRP A 28 12.99 -3.85 2.98
C TRP A 28 14.39 -3.82 3.62
N TYR A 29 15.36 -3.31 2.87
CA TYR A 29 16.75 -3.11 3.30
C TYR A 29 16.99 -1.64 3.69
N ALA A 30 16.91 -1.36 4.99
CA ALA A 30 16.94 0.00 5.54
C ALA A 30 18.27 0.74 5.30
N ASP A 31 19.40 0.05 5.40
CA ASP A 31 20.73 0.66 5.27
C ASP A 31 21.00 1.10 3.82
N GLU A 32 20.55 0.30 2.85
CA GLU A 32 20.76 0.53 1.40
C GLU A 32 19.66 1.38 0.76
N ASN A 33 18.53 1.56 1.44
CA ASN A 33 17.28 2.13 0.93
C ASN A 33 16.76 1.36 -0.30
N GLU A 34 16.68 0.04 -0.17
CA GLU A 34 16.25 -0.86 -1.24
C GLU A 34 15.06 -1.71 -0.81
N ILE A 35 14.10 -1.87 -1.72
CA ILE A 35 13.00 -2.83 -1.61
C ILE A 35 13.25 -3.90 -2.66
N TYR A 36 13.15 -5.17 -2.26
CA TYR A 36 13.11 -6.30 -3.18
C TYR A 36 11.71 -6.92 -3.14
N PHE A 37 11.22 -7.37 -4.30
CA PHE A 37 10.05 -8.22 -4.38
C PHE A 37 10.30 -9.39 -5.33
N ASP A 38 9.62 -10.50 -5.07
CA ASP A 38 9.83 -11.72 -5.84
C ASP A 38 9.24 -11.62 -7.27
N LEU A 39 10.02 -12.03 -8.26
CA LEU A 39 9.70 -11.97 -9.69
C LEU A 39 8.55 -12.90 -10.10
N THR A 40 8.21 -13.89 -9.28
CA THR A 40 7.14 -14.86 -9.54
C THR A 40 5.76 -14.34 -9.17
N LEU A 41 5.70 -13.22 -8.43
CA LEU A 41 4.44 -12.59 -8.02
C LEU A 41 3.64 -12.09 -9.22
N THR A 42 2.32 -12.24 -9.12
CA THR A 42 1.37 -11.56 -10.01
C THR A 42 1.49 -10.04 -9.88
N PRO A 43 0.99 -9.25 -10.85
CA PRO A 43 1.04 -7.79 -10.77
C PRO A 43 0.37 -7.19 -9.52
N ASN A 44 -0.71 -7.81 -9.04
CA ASN A 44 -1.47 -7.37 -7.86
C ASN A 44 -0.70 -7.70 -6.56
N GLU A 45 -0.13 -8.91 -6.47
CA GLU A 45 0.75 -9.30 -5.37
C GLU A 45 1.98 -8.39 -5.30
N ALA A 46 2.71 -8.22 -6.41
CA ALA A 46 3.88 -7.36 -6.45
C ALA A 46 3.56 -5.91 -6.07
N THR A 47 2.41 -5.39 -6.50
CA THR A 47 1.97 -4.03 -6.11
C THR A 47 1.70 -3.93 -4.61
N SER A 48 1.05 -4.95 -4.03
CA SER A 48 0.70 -4.99 -2.62
C SER A 48 1.94 -5.16 -1.73
N VAL A 49 2.83 -6.08 -2.08
CA VAL A 49 4.11 -6.32 -1.39
C VAL A 49 4.98 -5.06 -1.41
N VAL A 50 5.21 -4.44 -2.57
CA VAL A 50 6.02 -3.21 -2.62
C VAL A 50 5.42 -2.07 -1.78
N ALA A 51 4.09 -1.99 -1.69
CA ALA A 51 3.44 -0.99 -0.85
C ALA A 51 3.57 -1.31 0.65
N HIS A 52 3.59 -2.59 1.03
CA HIS A 52 3.86 -3.06 2.37
C HIS A 52 5.31 -2.73 2.78
N GLU A 53 6.30 -3.03 1.94
CA GLU A 53 7.70 -2.66 2.21
C GLU A 53 7.90 -1.13 2.30
N LEU A 54 7.16 -0.34 1.52
CA LEU A 54 7.13 1.11 1.68
C LEU A 54 6.55 1.55 3.03
N GLY A 55 5.67 0.76 3.63
CA GLY A 55 5.18 0.94 4.99
C GLY A 55 6.28 0.77 6.02
N HIS A 56 7.09 -0.30 5.91
CA HIS A 56 8.29 -0.47 6.75
C HIS A 56 9.24 0.72 6.63
N ALA A 57 9.54 1.14 5.40
CA ALA A 57 10.37 2.31 5.15
C ALA A 57 9.77 3.60 5.73
N HIS A 58 8.43 3.77 5.69
CA HIS A 58 7.76 4.96 6.20
C HIS A 58 7.87 5.10 7.72
N TYR A 59 7.72 4.00 8.44
CA TYR A 59 7.75 3.99 9.91
C TYR A 59 9.15 3.72 10.49
N GLY A 60 10.15 3.44 9.64
CA GLY A 60 11.51 3.15 10.07
C GLY A 60 11.62 1.80 10.79
N HIS A 61 10.83 0.81 10.35
CA HIS A 61 10.92 -0.55 10.87
C HIS A 61 12.25 -1.20 10.45
N ALA A 62 12.84 -1.99 11.34
CA ALA A 62 14.13 -2.66 11.13
C ALA A 62 14.17 -4.11 11.65
N CYS A 63 13.08 -4.62 12.20
CA CYS A 63 12.98 -5.96 12.77
C CYS A 63 11.86 -6.72 12.06
N GLU A 64 12.20 -7.86 11.46
CA GLU A 64 11.31 -8.66 10.59
C GLU A 64 10.28 -9.50 11.36
N ASP A 65 10.13 -9.33 12.68
CA ASP A 65 9.25 -10.16 13.52
C ASP A 65 8.37 -9.33 14.49
N ASP A 66 8.30 -8.01 14.33
CA ASP A 66 7.40 -7.20 15.14
C ASP A 66 5.99 -7.16 14.54
N SER A 67 5.07 -7.94 15.13
CA SER A 67 3.66 -7.97 14.71
C SER A 67 2.97 -6.59 14.60
N ASN A 68 3.40 -5.60 15.39
CA ASN A 68 2.87 -4.25 15.30
C ASN A 68 3.51 -3.47 14.14
N ALA A 69 4.76 -3.78 13.78
CA ALA A 69 5.40 -3.25 12.57
C ALA A 69 4.71 -3.78 11.32
N GLU A 70 4.48 -5.09 11.23
CA GLU A 70 3.74 -5.74 10.14
C GLU A 70 2.34 -5.13 9.97
N THR A 71 1.58 -5.03 11.08
CA THR A 71 0.24 -4.43 11.07
C THR A 71 0.26 -2.99 10.56
N GLN A 72 1.24 -2.18 10.96
CA GLN A 72 1.36 -0.81 10.50
C GLN A 72 1.75 -0.73 9.02
N ALA A 73 2.60 -1.63 8.54
CA ALA A 73 3.00 -1.71 7.14
C ALA A 73 1.81 -2.09 6.24
N ASP A 74 1.00 -3.06 6.68
CA ASP A 74 -0.25 -3.46 6.04
C ASP A 74 -1.28 -2.33 5.96
N GLU A 75 -1.54 -1.66 7.08
CA GLU A 75 -2.45 -0.51 7.12
C GLU A 75 -1.94 0.64 6.23
N TYR A 76 -0.62 0.84 6.17
CA TYR A 76 0.00 1.82 5.28
C TYR A 76 -0.22 1.46 3.82
N ALA A 77 0.07 0.21 3.43
CA ALA A 77 -0.11 -0.28 2.07
C ALA A 77 -1.57 -0.14 1.61
N ALA A 78 -2.51 -0.55 2.46
CA ALA A 78 -3.94 -0.45 2.20
C ALA A 78 -4.36 1.01 1.99
N ARG A 79 -3.91 1.92 2.87
CA ARG A 79 -4.19 3.37 2.73
C ARG A 79 -3.47 4.04 1.58
N LEU A 80 -2.36 3.49 1.11
CA LEU A 80 -1.61 4.02 -0.03
C LEU A 80 -2.28 3.64 -1.35
N LEU A 81 -2.72 2.39 -1.48
CA LEU A 81 -3.20 1.82 -2.74
C LEU A 81 -4.71 1.99 -2.94
N ILE A 82 -5.53 1.77 -1.90
CA ILE A 82 -6.98 1.70 -2.06
C ILE A 82 -7.59 3.12 -2.14
N ASP A 83 -8.30 3.37 -3.23
CA ASP A 83 -9.15 4.55 -3.38
C ASP A 83 -10.50 4.32 -2.67
N PRO A 84 -10.80 5.02 -1.57
CA PRO A 84 -12.06 4.85 -0.84
C PRO A 84 -13.30 5.17 -1.68
N VAL A 85 -13.20 6.10 -2.65
CA VAL A 85 -14.35 6.46 -3.50
C VAL A 85 -14.67 5.32 -4.46
N ARG A 86 -13.63 4.69 -5.02
CA ARG A 86 -13.77 3.53 -5.90
C ARG A 86 -14.27 2.31 -5.14
N LEU A 87 -13.69 2.02 -3.97
CA LEU A 87 -14.14 0.94 -3.09
C LEU A 87 -15.62 1.09 -2.73
N ALA A 88 -16.05 2.29 -2.32
CA ALA A 88 -17.45 2.53 -1.97
C ALA A 88 -18.41 2.39 -3.17
N ALA A 89 -17.94 2.63 -4.40
CA ALA A 89 -18.73 2.39 -5.60
C ALA A 89 -18.92 0.88 -5.85
N LEU A 90 -17.82 0.11 -5.75
CA LEU A 90 -17.84 -1.34 -5.87
C LEU A 90 -18.74 -1.99 -4.80
N GLU A 91 -18.65 -1.54 -3.54
CA GLU A 91 -19.53 -2.00 -2.46
C GLU A 91 -21.02 -1.74 -2.77
N ARG A 92 -21.36 -0.57 -3.32
CA ARG A 92 -22.76 -0.24 -3.69
C ARG A 92 -23.27 -1.11 -4.84
N ASP A 93 -22.40 -1.47 -5.77
CA ASP A 93 -22.75 -2.29 -6.92
C ASP A 93 -22.80 -3.80 -6.56
N GLY A 94 -22.52 -4.15 -5.30
CA GLY A 94 -22.58 -5.52 -4.79
C GLY A 94 -21.39 -6.39 -5.20
N ALA A 95 -20.25 -5.77 -5.51
CA ALA A 95 -19.01 -6.47 -5.84
C ALA A 95 -18.58 -7.41 -4.69
N THR A 96 -17.97 -8.54 -5.04
CA THR A 96 -17.30 -9.41 -4.05
C THR A 96 -15.92 -8.85 -3.69
N VAL A 97 -15.30 -9.34 -2.61
CA VAL A 97 -13.92 -8.94 -2.25
C VAL A 97 -12.94 -9.24 -3.39
N HIS A 98 -13.12 -10.36 -4.08
CA HIS A 98 -12.34 -10.72 -5.26
C HIS A 98 -12.48 -9.67 -6.38
N ASP A 99 -13.71 -9.29 -6.73
CA ASP A 99 -13.97 -8.26 -7.75
C ASP A 99 -13.34 -6.91 -7.35
N MET A 100 -13.38 -6.57 -6.05
CA MET A 100 -12.77 -5.35 -5.53
C MET A 100 -11.24 -5.38 -5.65
N ALA A 101 -10.61 -6.50 -5.30
CA ALA A 101 -9.17 -6.68 -5.36
C ALA A 101 -8.66 -6.55 -6.79
N GLU A 102 -9.34 -7.19 -7.75
CA GLU A 102 -9.01 -7.09 -9.18
C GLU A 102 -9.15 -5.66 -9.71
N ASP A 103 -10.24 -4.97 -9.39
CA ASP A 103 -10.49 -3.60 -9.85
C ASP A 103 -9.53 -2.57 -9.23
N LEU A 104 -9.19 -2.75 -7.95
CA LEU A 104 -8.25 -1.89 -7.23
C LEU A 104 -6.78 -2.28 -7.49
N GLN A 105 -6.52 -3.39 -8.18
CA GLN A 105 -5.20 -3.93 -8.48
C GLN A 105 -4.35 -4.22 -7.23
N VAL A 106 -4.99 -4.85 -6.24
CA VAL A 106 -4.41 -5.24 -4.94
C VAL A 106 -4.78 -6.69 -4.62
N THR A 107 -4.23 -7.26 -3.54
CA THR A 107 -4.66 -8.57 -3.03
C THR A 107 -5.98 -8.47 -2.26
N GLU A 108 -6.74 -9.57 -2.20
CA GLU A 108 -7.97 -9.67 -1.38
C GLU A 108 -7.69 -9.36 0.09
N GLU A 109 -6.57 -9.85 0.62
CA GLU A 109 -6.11 -9.57 1.98
C GLU A 109 -5.99 -8.06 2.25
N LEU A 110 -5.46 -7.28 1.29
CA LEU A 110 -5.31 -5.84 1.46
C LEU A 110 -6.67 -5.12 1.47
N VAL A 111 -7.65 -5.63 0.72
CA VAL A 111 -9.04 -5.14 0.79
C VAL A 111 -9.63 -5.42 2.17
N ASP A 112 -9.45 -6.62 2.70
CA ASP A 112 -9.94 -6.98 4.04
C ASP A 112 -9.28 -6.14 5.15
N ILE A 113 -7.97 -5.92 5.08
CA ILE A 113 -7.24 -5.01 5.97
C ILE A 113 -7.84 -3.61 5.92
N TYR A 114 -8.10 -3.09 4.71
CA TYR A 114 -8.68 -1.76 4.57
C TYR A 114 -10.07 -1.66 5.21
N LEU A 115 -10.94 -2.63 4.93
CA LEU A 115 -12.30 -2.66 5.46
C LEU A 115 -12.34 -2.78 6.99
N THR A 116 -11.42 -3.54 7.57
CA THR A 116 -11.41 -3.84 9.01
C THR A 116 -10.61 -2.85 9.84
N ARG A 117 -9.54 -2.27 9.29
CA ARG A 117 -8.58 -1.42 10.03
C ARG A 117 -8.51 0.02 9.55
N CYS A 118 -8.87 0.30 8.30
CA CYS A 118 -8.71 1.63 7.70
C CYS A 118 -10.02 2.44 7.57
N LEU A 119 -11.15 1.83 7.95
CA LEU A 119 -12.47 2.46 7.92
C LEU A 119 -13.06 2.61 9.32
N THR A 120 -13.66 3.76 9.59
CA THR A 120 -14.52 3.98 10.75
C THR A 120 -15.97 4.19 10.27
N ARG A 121 -16.89 3.29 10.66
CA ARG A 121 -18.31 3.38 10.28
C ARG A 121 -19.13 3.98 11.44
N VAL A 122 -19.76 5.13 11.23
CA VAL A 122 -20.62 5.82 12.23
C VAL A 122 -21.99 6.15 11.63
N ARG A 123 -23.05 5.57 12.19
CA ARG A 123 -24.47 5.89 11.87
C ARG A 123 -24.79 5.95 10.36
N GLY A 124 -24.29 4.99 9.59
CA GLY A 124 -24.52 4.92 8.13
C GLY A 124 -23.57 5.79 7.28
N VAL A 125 -22.58 6.44 7.92
CA VAL A 125 -21.50 7.18 7.25
C VAL A 125 -20.19 6.41 7.45
N THR A 126 -19.47 6.14 6.36
CA THR A 126 -18.16 5.48 6.39
C THR A 126 -17.06 6.53 6.21
N TYR A 127 -16.19 6.66 7.20
CA TYR A 127 -15.00 7.51 7.15
C TYR A 127 -13.78 6.65 6.81
N ALA A 128 -12.98 7.07 5.84
CA ALA A 128 -11.69 6.47 5.54
C ALA A 128 -10.56 7.29 6.20
N HIS A 129 -9.56 6.62 6.75
CA HIS A 129 -8.35 7.30 7.22
C HIS A 129 -7.60 7.96 6.04
N ALA A 130 -6.82 9.01 6.34
CA ALA A 130 -6.16 9.82 5.31
C ALA A 130 -5.29 8.99 4.36
N ARG A 131 -5.41 9.22 3.05
CA ARG A 131 -4.62 8.54 2.01
C ARG A 131 -3.18 9.08 1.98
N MET A 132 -2.20 8.19 1.98
CA MET A 132 -0.78 8.55 2.14
C MET A 132 -0.01 8.71 0.81
N GLY A 133 -0.61 9.23 -0.29
CA GLY A 133 0.16 9.41 -1.54
C GLY A 133 -0.42 10.20 -2.73
N ALA A 134 0.53 10.70 -3.55
CA ALA A 134 0.53 11.40 -4.87
C ALA A 134 -0.45 12.56 -5.17
N GLY A 135 -1.62 12.62 -4.55
CA GLY A 135 -2.62 13.69 -4.75
C GLY A 135 -2.54 14.82 -3.71
N GLN A 136 -1.79 14.64 -2.62
CA GLN A 136 -1.61 15.69 -1.60
C GLN A 136 -0.60 16.78 -2.03
N TRP A 137 0.21 16.56 -3.07
CA TRP A 137 1.26 17.48 -3.50
C TRP A 137 0.96 18.23 -4.81
N SER A 138 -0.15 17.92 -5.49
CA SER A 138 -0.59 18.66 -6.68
C SER A 138 -1.10 20.08 -6.36
N HIS A 139 -1.20 20.44 -5.08
CA HIS A 139 -1.45 21.82 -4.65
C HIS A 139 -0.23 22.41 -3.91
N ARG A 140 0.79 22.80 -4.68
CA ARG A 140 1.90 23.63 -4.20
C ARG A 140 1.63 25.08 -4.57
N VAL A 141 0.95 25.84 -3.71
CA VAL A 141 0.84 27.31 -3.87
C VAL A 141 2.18 27.91 -3.41
N ARG A 142 2.95 28.48 -4.34
CA ARG A 142 4.08 29.36 -3.99
C ARG A 142 3.49 30.70 -3.57
N PHE A 143 3.71 31.10 -2.31
CA PHE A 143 3.59 32.50 -1.94
C PHE A 143 4.96 33.17 -2.13
N THR A 144 5.00 34.17 -2.99
CA THR A 144 6.08 35.15 -3.00
C THR A 144 5.63 36.29 -2.09
N ILE A 145 6.52 36.69 -1.18
CA ILE A 145 6.33 37.81 -0.25
C ILE A 145 6.20 39.12 -1.03
#